data_AF-A0A9P0F8F1-F1
#
_entry.id   AF-A0A9P0F8F1-F1
#
_cell.length_a   1.000
_cell.length_b   1.000
_cell.length_c   1.000
_cell.angle_alpha   90.00
_cell.angle_beta   90.00
_cell.angle_gamma   90.00
#
_symmetry.space_group_name_H-M   'P 1'
#
loop_
_entity.id
_entity.type
_entity.pdbx_description
1 polymer ?
#
loop_
_entity_poly.entity_id
_entity_poly.type
_entity_poly.pdbx_seq_one_letter_code
_entity_poly.pdbx_strand_id
1 'polypeptide(L)'
;MTAVFDLPSINGAFEVGIAVGVDPALPDNHKLPVLSNVNLSSAAGYAAAWANTTFNSNPPEIRNLYASAAAGIVLAGLAETVGGRPDGDWMKGDQTDPTITDPAAPESVTPDAIVKALSIVIATKANLFLMNHHTGQGPLQGYAKKVALVQYPSWRENDTAEVTCIHTIGHWASTLAVFHIAQVPGIRALSGPTYTKSINIVFSNDAKLRFAGMPAGTACHSIAYEGAKRLVCNMLGQLCRSVTCQPCQESGSRSWRTGLLITSGSPLCGTLNQRKGRLLHSTFNYEFI
;
A
#
# COMPACT_ATOMS: atom_id res chain seq x y z
N MET A 1 4.23 3.34 -21.67
CA MET A 1 4.36 1.88 -21.54
C MET A 1 3.22 1.35 -20.69
N THR A 2 2.61 0.22 -21.05
CA THR A 2 1.66 -0.49 -20.17
C THR A 2 2.35 -1.73 -19.63
N ALA A 3 2.38 -1.88 -18.31
CA ALA A 3 2.92 -3.06 -17.65
C ALA A 3 1.77 -3.79 -16.94
N VAL A 4 1.61 -5.07 -17.29
CA VAL A 4 0.63 -5.97 -16.67
C VAL A 4 1.33 -6.73 -15.56
N PHE A 5 0.78 -6.64 -14.34
CA PHE A 5 1.38 -7.25 -13.16
C PHE A 5 0.55 -8.44 -12.68
N ASP A 6 1.20 -9.60 -12.65
CA ASP A 6 0.75 -10.76 -11.91
C ASP A 6 1.40 -10.77 -10.53
N LEU A 7 0.59 -10.93 -9.48
CA LEU A 7 1.12 -11.01 -8.13
C LEU A 7 1.67 -12.42 -7.87
N PRO A 8 2.90 -12.55 -7.38
CA PRO A 8 3.44 -13.86 -7.01
C PRO A 8 2.56 -14.52 -5.94
N SER A 9 2.32 -15.83 -5.98
CA SER A 9 1.50 -16.53 -4.97
C SER A 9 2.19 -16.52 -3.61
N ILE A 10 1.92 -15.50 -2.79
CA ILE A 10 2.47 -15.35 -1.44
C ILE A 10 1.55 -16.01 -0.38
N ASN A 11 0.31 -16.31 -0.76
CA ASN A 11 -0.67 -16.96 0.10
C ASN A 11 -0.40 -18.48 0.10
N GLY A 12 0.02 -19.04 1.24
CA GLY A 12 0.22 -20.48 1.39
C GLY A 12 1.04 -20.91 2.62
N ALA A 13 1.94 -20.04 3.10
CA ALA A 13 2.65 -20.26 4.36
C ALA A 13 1.76 -19.84 5.53
N PHE A 14 1.31 -20.82 6.33
CA PHE A 14 0.54 -20.59 7.55
C PHE A 14 1.43 -19.95 8.61
N GLU A 15 1.11 -18.72 9.01
CA GLU A 15 1.78 -18.04 10.12
C GLU A 15 0.75 -17.80 11.22
N VAL A 16 0.97 -18.45 12.36
CA VAL A 16 0.20 -18.21 13.59
C VAL A 16 1.10 -17.52 14.59
N GLY A 17 0.67 -16.35 15.05
CA GLY A 17 1.34 -15.61 16.10
C GLY A 17 0.65 -14.28 16.34
N ILE A 18 0.34 -13.97 17.60
CA ILE A 18 -0.07 -12.62 18.00
C ILE A 18 1.23 -11.88 18.31
N ALA A 19 1.56 -10.86 17.54
CA ALA A 19 2.69 -10.00 17.87
C ALA A 19 2.40 -8.57 17.46
N VAL A 20 2.72 -7.62 18.32
CA VAL A 20 2.64 -6.20 17.97
C VAL A 20 3.90 -5.88 17.17
N GLY A 21 3.87 -6.16 15.87
CA GLY A 21 4.82 -5.58 14.93
C GLY A 21 4.49 -4.10 14.75
N VAL A 22 5.49 -3.24 14.94
CA VAL A 22 5.40 -1.84 14.50
C VAL A 22 5.89 -1.83 13.06
N ASP A 23 5.14 -1.19 12.17
CA ASP A 23 5.58 -0.87 10.81
C ASP A 23 6.14 0.56 10.83
N PRO A 24 7.41 0.78 11.24
CA PRO A 24 7.93 2.13 11.41
C PRO A 24 8.12 2.80 10.05
N ALA A 25 7.84 4.10 10.02
CA ALA A 25 8.30 4.96 8.94
C ALA A 25 9.81 4.84 8.75
N LEU A 26 10.27 4.95 7.51
CA LEU A 26 11.69 4.96 7.20
C LEU A 26 12.40 6.15 7.87
N PRO A 27 13.67 5.99 8.26
CA PRO A 27 14.54 7.11 8.62
C PRO A 27 14.54 8.20 7.53
N ASP A 28 14.64 9.47 7.90
CA ASP A 28 14.55 10.58 6.93
C ASP A 28 15.58 10.47 5.80
N ASN A 29 16.79 9.98 6.09
CA ASN A 29 17.84 9.74 5.09
C ASN A 29 17.56 8.54 4.16
N HIS A 30 16.52 7.75 4.41
CA HIS A 30 16.08 6.64 3.59
C HIS A 30 14.76 6.93 2.84
N LYS A 31 14.16 8.12 3.03
CA LYS A 31 12.95 8.52 2.31
C LYS A 31 13.30 8.92 0.88
N LEU A 32 12.50 8.48 -0.09
CA LEU A 32 12.74 8.74 -1.50
C LEU A 32 12.52 10.22 -1.83
N PRO A 33 13.54 10.97 -2.31
CA PRO A 33 13.35 12.33 -2.76
C PRO A 33 12.76 12.34 -4.18
N VAL A 34 11.65 13.07 -4.35
CA VAL A 34 10.96 13.22 -5.63
C VAL A 34 10.94 14.69 -6.02
N LEU A 35 11.62 15.02 -7.11
CA LEU A 35 11.57 16.36 -7.70
C LEU A 35 10.21 16.57 -8.35
N SER A 36 9.52 17.69 -8.10
CA SER A 36 8.19 18.00 -8.66
C SER A 36 8.19 19.13 -9.72
N ASN A 37 9.35 19.73 -9.99
CA ASN A 37 9.54 20.91 -10.83
C ASN A 37 10.43 20.65 -12.08
N VAL A 38 10.63 19.40 -12.47
CA VAL A 38 11.41 19.00 -13.66
C VAL A 38 10.56 18.18 -14.62
N ASN A 39 11.08 17.79 -15.79
CA ASN A 39 10.37 16.80 -16.59
C ASN A 39 10.45 15.41 -15.93
N LEU A 40 9.49 14.52 -16.25
CA LEU A 40 9.39 13.19 -15.64
C LEU A 40 10.67 12.36 -15.75
N SER A 41 11.35 12.42 -16.91
CA SER A 41 12.59 11.65 -17.14
C SER A 41 13.70 12.09 -16.20
N SER A 42 13.87 13.41 -16.04
CA SER A 42 14.82 13.99 -15.09
C SER A 42 14.46 13.67 -13.64
N ALA A 43 13.17 13.68 -13.27
CA ALA A 43 12.75 13.28 -11.92
C ALA A 43 13.07 11.80 -11.64
N ALA A 44 12.82 10.92 -12.60
CA ALA A 44 13.12 9.49 -12.47
C ALA A 44 14.63 9.21 -12.42
N GLY A 45 15.42 9.90 -13.26
CA GLY A 45 16.88 9.82 -13.25
C GLY A 45 17.47 10.26 -11.91
N TYR A 46 17.03 11.40 -11.40
CA TYR A 46 17.42 11.91 -10.10
C TYR A 46 17.11 10.91 -8.97
N ALA A 47 15.88 10.38 -8.94
CA ALA A 47 15.47 9.41 -7.92
C ALA A 47 16.33 8.13 -7.95
N ALA A 48 16.65 7.63 -9.15
CA ALA A 48 17.55 6.48 -9.32
C ALA A 48 18.99 6.78 -8.89
N ALA A 49 19.53 7.94 -9.28
CA ALA A 49 20.87 8.37 -8.92
C ALA A 49 21.03 8.53 -7.40
N TRP A 50 20.04 9.16 -6.75
CA TRP A 50 19.96 9.27 -5.30
C TRP A 50 19.97 7.89 -4.63
N ALA A 51 19.12 6.97 -5.07
CA ALA A 51 19.01 5.64 -4.47
C ALA A 51 20.31 4.85 -4.65
N ASN A 52 20.93 4.91 -5.84
CA ASN A 52 22.21 4.26 -6.10
C ASN A 52 23.34 4.81 -5.21
N THR A 53 23.33 6.12 -4.92
CA THR A 53 24.32 6.80 -4.08
C THR A 53 24.09 6.50 -2.59
N THR A 54 22.86 6.63 -2.13
CA THR A 54 22.46 6.42 -0.72
C THR A 54 22.71 4.99 -0.27
N PHE A 55 22.46 4.03 -1.14
CA PHE A 55 22.60 2.60 -0.85
C PHE A 55 23.85 1.99 -1.50
N ASN A 56 24.90 2.81 -1.71
CA ASN A 56 26.12 2.40 -2.41
C ASN A 56 26.90 1.25 -1.75
N SER A 57 26.76 1.11 -0.42
CA SER A 57 27.40 0.09 0.41
C SER A 57 26.81 -1.30 0.23
N ASN A 58 25.61 -1.40 -0.37
CA ASN A 58 24.98 -2.68 -0.65
C ASN A 58 25.59 -3.38 -1.88
N PRO A 59 25.46 -4.71 -1.98
CA PRO A 59 25.82 -5.46 -3.18
C PRO A 59 25.17 -4.88 -4.45
N PRO A 60 25.82 -5.00 -5.63
CA PRO A 60 25.30 -4.42 -6.87
C PRO A 60 23.87 -4.82 -7.21
N GLU A 61 23.47 -6.07 -6.92
CA GLU A 61 22.10 -6.55 -7.17
C GLU A 61 21.04 -5.79 -6.37
N ILE A 62 21.29 -5.59 -5.07
CA ILE A 62 20.40 -4.84 -4.16
C ILE A 62 20.40 -3.36 -4.52
N ARG A 63 21.58 -2.79 -4.80
CA ARG A 63 21.72 -1.39 -5.21
C ARG A 63 20.98 -1.08 -6.52
N ASN A 64 21.09 -1.98 -7.51
CA ASN A 64 20.37 -1.86 -8.78
C ASN A 64 18.85 -1.97 -8.58
N LEU A 65 18.40 -2.79 -7.62
CA LEU A 65 16.99 -2.89 -7.26
C LEU A 65 16.47 -1.58 -6.64
N TYR A 66 17.22 -0.97 -5.72
CA TYR A 66 16.90 0.35 -5.16
C TYR A 66 16.77 1.42 -6.26
N ALA A 67 17.77 1.54 -7.12
CA ALA A 67 17.77 2.51 -8.21
C ALA A 67 16.61 2.31 -9.19
N SER A 68 16.35 1.05 -9.58
CA SER A 68 15.26 0.70 -10.49
C SER A 68 13.88 0.92 -9.89
N ALA A 69 13.72 0.63 -8.59
CA ALA A 69 12.49 0.89 -7.86
C ALA A 69 12.20 2.39 -7.74
N ALA A 70 13.22 3.19 -7.40
CA ALA A 70 13.12 4.64 -7.30
C ALA A 70 12.66 5.28 -8.62
N ALA A 71 13.31 4.93 -9.74
CA ALA A 71 12.87 5.38 -11.06
C ALA A 71 11.45 4.89 -11.38
N GLY A 72 11.16 3.60 -11.14
CA GLY A 72 9.87 3.00 -11.43
C GLY A 72 8.71 3.68 -10.69
N ILE A 73 8.87 3.98 -9.41
CA ILE A 73 7.88 4.66 -8.57
C ILE A 73 7.54 6.04 -9.15
N VAL A 74 8.55 6.81 -9.57
CA VAL A 74 8.34 8.12 -10.21
C VAL A 74 7.65 7.97 -11.57
N LEU A 75 8.15 7.08 -12.43
CA LEU A 75 7.60 6.87 -13.79
C LEU A 75 6.15 6.35 -13.78
N ALA A 76 5.77 5.60 -12.76
CA ALA A 76 4.44 5.05 -12.57
C ALA A 76 3.47 6.00 -11.82
N GLY A 77 3.96 7.10 -11.25
CA GLY A 77 3.15 7.99 -10.42
C GLY A 77 2.70 7.34 -9.10
N LEU A 78 3.61 6.63 -8.43
CA LEU A 78 3.34 5.99 -7.14
C LEU A 78 3.81 6.81 -5.94
N ALA A 79 4.41 7.99 -6.13
CA ALA A 79 4.75 8.93 -5.05
C ALA A 79 3.62 9.97 -4.90
N GLU A 80 2.53 9.58 -4.24
CA GLU A 80 1.28 10.37 -4.16
C GLU A 80 1.11 11.02 -2.78
N THR A 81 0.29 12.07 -2.70
CA THR A 81 -0.07 12.76 -1.45
C THR A 81 -1.56 12.66 -1.13
N VAL A 82 -1.89 12.72 0.17
CA VAL A 82 -3.24 12.85 0.71
C VAL A 82 -3.27 14.02 1.69
N GLY A 83 -4.15 15.00 1.44
CA GLY A 83 -4.26 16.17 2.32
C GLY A 83 -2.94 16.96 2.46
N GLY A 84 -2.11 16.96 1.42
CA GLY A 84 -0.79 17.61 1.42
C GLY A 84 0.32 16.83 2.12
N ARG A 85 0.06 15.61 2.61
CA ARG A 85 1.06 14.72 3.22
C ARG A 85 1.41 13.56 2.26
N PRO A 86 2.69 13.16 2.16
CA PRO A 86 3.08 11.94 1.44
C PRO A 86 2.29 10.72 1.94
N ASP A 87 1.67 9.98 1.02
CA ASP A 87 1.20 8.61 1.27
C ASP A 87 2.35 7.69 0.86
N GLY A 88 3.12 7.22 1.83
CA GLY A 88 4.41 6.53 1.63
C GLY A 88 5.60 7.36 2.10
N ASP A 89 6.75 6.70 2.25
CA ASP A 89 7.98 7.29 2.77
C ASP A 89 8.82 7.93 1.65
N TRP A 90 8.25 8.98 1.07
CA TRP A 90 8.92 9.85 0.12
C TRP A 90 8.85 11.30 0.57
N MET A 91 9.77 12.11 0.09
CA MET A 91 9.87 13.53 0.42
C MET A 91 10.01 14.36 -0.85
N LYS A 92 9.62 15.63 -0.77
CA LYS A 92 9.88 16.57 -1.87
C LYS A 92 11.39 16.78 -1.97
N GLY A 93 11.96 16.44 -3.12
CA GLY A 93 13.38 16.62 -3.39
C GLY A 93 13.74 18.07 -3.70
N ASP A 94 15.01 18.41 -3.53
CA ASP A 94 15.61 19.66 -3.95
C ASP A 94 16.65 19.35 -5.05
N GLN A 95 16.61 20.07 -6.17
CA GLN A 95 17.57 19.89 -7.27
C GLN A 95 19.01 20.23 -6.87
N THR A 96 19.20 20.93 -5.77
CA THR A 96 20.50 21.41 -5.30
C THR A 96 21.20 20.44 -4.35
N ASP A 97 20.70 19.20 -4.18
CA ASP A 97 21.34 18.20 -3.32
C ASP A 97 22.78 17.92 -3.78
N PRO A 98 23.80 18.36 -3.02
CA PRO A 98 25.20 18.28 -3.43
C PRO A 98 25.73 16.84 -3.43
N THR A 99 24.96 15.88 -2.90
CA THR A 99 25.34 14.47 -2.87
C THR A 99 25.11 13.75 -4.21
N ILE A 100 24.39 14.37 -5.15
CA ILE A 100 24.09 13.80 -6.47
C ILE A 100 24.89 14.56 -7.52
N THR A 101 26.08 14.05 -7.83
CA THR A 101 27.00 14.67 -8.81
C THR A 101 26.64 14.37 -10.26
N ASP A 102 25.85 13.33 -10.51
CA ASP A 102 25.31 12.99 -11.83
C ASP A 102 23.82 12.59 -11.67
N PRO A 103 22.87 13.42 -12.15
CA PRO A 103 21.45 13.11 -12.08
C PRO A 103 21.00 12.08 -13.13
N ALA A 104 21.90 11.56 -13.97
CA ALA A 104 21.58 10.49 -14.89
C ALA A 104 21.26 9.19 -14.13
N ALA A 105 20.26 8.45 -14.61
CA ALA A 105 20.00 7.12 -14.09
C ALA A 105 21.23 6.22 -14.33
N PRO A 106 21.65 5.39 -13.35
CA PRO A 106 22.68 4.38 -13.58
C PRO A 106 22.35 3.51 -14.80
N GLU A 107 23.35 3.06 -15.56
CA GLU A 107 23.15 2.20 -16.74
C GLU A 107 22.38 0.90 -16.43
N SER A 108 22.42 0.46 -15.17
CA SER A 108 21.68 -0.71 -14.69
C SER A 108 20.16 -0.51 -14.59
N VAL A 109 19.68 0.73 -14.69
CA VAL A 109 18.25 1.09 -14.66
C VAL A 109 17.67 0.94 -16.06
N THR A 110 17.35 -0.31 -16.42
CA THR A 110 16.72 -0.65 -17.70
C THR A 110 15.19 -0.75 -17.55
N PRO A 111 14.42 -0.68 -18.66
CA PRO A 111 12.97 -0.89 -18.61
C PRO A 111 12.56 -2.21 -17.95
N ASP A 112 13.29 -3.29 -18.21
CA ASP A 112 13.02 -4.61 -17.61
C ASP A 112 13.32 -4.62 -16.10
N ALA A 113 14.42 -3.98 -15.68
CA ALA A 113 14.77 -3.83 -14.27
C ALA A 113 13.71 -3.00 -13.53
N ILE A 114 13.20 -1.94 -14.15
CA ILE A 114 12.10 -1.11 -13.62
C ILE A 114 10.83 -1.93 -13.45
N VAL A 115 10.43 -2.71 -14.46
CA VAL A 115 9.23 -3.55 -14.38
C VAL A 115 9.38 -4.58 -13.26
N LYS A 116 10.53 -5.25 -13.16
CA LYS A 116 10.81 -6.21 -12.08
C LYS A 116 10.74 -5.54 -10.71
N ALA A 117 11.37 -4.38 -10.55
CA ALA A 117 11.34 -3.63 -9.30
C ALA A 117 9.93 -3.18 -8.90
N LEU A 118 9.14 -2.68 -9.86
CA LEU A 118 7.74 -2.33 -9.64
C LEU A 118 6.89 -3.54 -9.22
N SER A 119 7.12 -4.72 -9.80
CA SER A 119 6.44 -5.95 -9.38
C SER A 119 6.70 -6.26 -7.91
N ILE A 120 7.94 -6.05 -7.44
CA ILE A 120 8.31 -6.25 -6.04
C ILE A 120 7.62 -5.21 -5.16
N VAL A 121 7.70 -3.92 -5.49
CA VAL A 121 7.02 -2.82 -4.77
C VAL A 121 5.53 -3.11 -4.58
N ILE A 122 4.87 -3.49 -5.68
CA ILE A 122 3.44 -3.79 -5.71
C ILE A 122 3.13 -5.06 -4.90
N ALA A 123 3.95 -6.11 -5.03
CA ALA A 123 3.81 -7.32 -4.23
C ALA A 123 3.98 -7.04 -2.74
N THR A 124 4.90 -6.15 -2.35
CA THR A 124 5.08 -5.71 -0.97
C THR A 124 3.83 -5.01 -0.44
N LYS A 125 3.22 -4.10 -1.20
CA LYS A 125 1.95 -3.44 -0.80
C LYS A 125 0.78 -4.41 -0.74
N ALA A 126 0.68 -5.33 -1.70
CA ALA A 126 -0.35 -6.38 -1.67
C ALA A 126 -0.19 -7.27 -0.43
N ASN A 127 1.04 -7.64 -0.10
CA ASN A 127 1.30 -8.50 1.04
C ASN A 127 1.11 -7.76 2.37
N LEU A 128 1.45 -6.46 2.45
CA LEU A 128 1.12 -5.60 3.58
C LEU A 128 -0.40 -5.54 3.81
N PHE A 129 -1.21 -5.50 2.74
CA PHE A 129 -2.67 -5.51 2.84
C PHE A 129 -3.23 -6.86 3.33
N LEU A 130 -2.65 -7.96 2.85
CA LEU A 130 -3.13 -9.33 3.06
C LEU A 130 -2.61 -9.98 4.34
N MET A 131 -1.42 -9.60 4.79
CA MET A 131 -0.84 -10.09 6.03
C MET A 131 -1.21 -9.17 7.16
N ASN A 132 -1.47 -9.76 8.31
CA ASN A 132 -1.67 -8.97 9.51
C ASN A 132 -0.30 -8.35 9.81
N HIS A 133 -0.16 -7.03 9.69
CA HIS A 133 1.06 -6.35 10.08
C HIS A 133 1.32 -6.51 11.61
N HIS A 134 0.34 -7.05 12.35
CA HIS A 134 0.47 -7.57 13.72
C HIS A 134 0.70 -9.11 13.82
N THR A 135 1.30 -9.76 12.81
CA THR A 135 1.82 -11.14 12.94
C THR A 135 3.32 -11.15 12.68
N GLY A 136 4.11 -11.35 13.74
CA GLY A 136 5.59 -11.47 13.71
C GLY A 136 6.27 -10.91 14.97
N GLN A 137 7.04 -11.73 15.68
CA GLN A 137 7.95 -11.26 16.73
C GLN A 137 9.30 -10.92 16.09
N GLY A 138 9.71 -9.65 16.11
CA GLY A 138 11.07 -9.26 15.72
C GLY A 138 11.18 -7.99 14.87
N PRO A 139 12.42 -7.55 14.59
CA PRO A 139 12.72 -6.22 14.04
C PRO A 139 12.50 -6.05 12.52
N LEU A 140 12.04 -7.06 11.78
CA LEU A 140 11.85 -6.99 10.32
C LEU A 140 10.55 -7.68 9.88
N GLN A 141 9.82 -7.01 9.00
CA GLN A 141 8.39 -7.27 8.77
C GLN A 141 8.16 -8.50 7.91
N GLY A 142 7.33 -9.43 8.41
CA GLY A 142 7.05 -10.71 7.74
C GLY A 142 6.56 -10.55 6.30
N TYR A 143 5.90 -9.43 5.98
CA TYR A 143 5.44 -9.19 4.62
C TYR A 143 6.58 -8.97 3.62
N ALA A 144 7.64 -8.23 3.99
CA ALA A 144 8.76 -7.95 3.10
C ALA A 144 9.61 -9.21 2.92
N LYS A 145 9.81 -9.95 4.01
CA LYS A 145 10.51 -11.24 4.00
C LYS A 145 9.85 -12.25 3.05
N LYS A 146 8.52 -12.37 3.05
CA LYS A 146 7.84 -13.28 2.11
C LYS A 146 8.03 -12.86 0.65
N VAL A 147 7.95 -11.57 0.36
CA VAL A 147 8.19 -11.08 -1.01
C VAL A 147 9.64 -11.37 -1.42
N ALA A 148 10.61 -11.19 -0.51
CA ALA A 148 12.01 -11.54 -0.72
C ALA A 148 12.18 -13.00 -1.14
N LEU A 149 11.65 -13.93 -0.35
CA LEU A 149 11.81 -15.37 -0.57
C LEU A 149 11.13 -15.85 -1.85
N VAL A 150 9.99 -15.26 -2.21
CA VAL A 150 9.28 -15.65 -3.44
C VAL A 150 9.95 -15.09 -4.69
N GLN A 151 10.44 -13.85 -4.64
CA GLN A 151 11.07 -13.20 -5.80
C GLN A 151 12.53 -13.60 -6.00
N TYR A 152 13.21 -13.96 -4.91
CA TYR A 152 14.62 -14.34 -4.89
C TYR A 152 14.82 -15.54 -3.95
N PRO A 153 14.54 -16.77 -4.41
CA PRO A 153 14.68 -17.97 -3.58
C PRO A 153 16.12 -18.24 -3.09
N SER A 154 17.11 -17.65 -3.75
CA SER A 154 18.51 -17.69 -3.33
C SER A 154 18.82 -16.76 -2.15
N TRP A 155 17.96 -15.80 -1.87
CA TRP A 155 18.10 -14.92 -0.71
C TRP A 155 17.71 -15.70 0.54
N ARG A 156 18.67 -15.84 1.46
CA ARG A 156 18.48 -16.64 2.67
C ARG A 156 17.49 -15.95 3.59
N GLU A 157 16.71 -16.74 4.34
CA GLU A 157 15.68 -16.25 5.26
C GLU A 157 16.15 -15.26 6.35
N ASN A 158 17.45 -15.15 6.57
CA ASN A 158 18.06 -14.32 7.60
C ASN A 158 18.85 -13.12 7.04
N ASP A 159 18.86 -12.91 5.73
CA ASP A 159 19.66 -11.82 5.16
C ASP A 159 18.95 -10.48 5.32
N THR A 160 19.51 -9.63 6.18
CA THR A 160 18.85 -8.40 6.63
C THR A 160 18.85 -7.33 5.55
N ALA A 161 19.84 -7.32 4.64
CA ALA A 161 19.96 -6.26 3.64
C ALA A 161 18.85 -6.36 2.57
N GLU A 162 18.53 -7.58 2.15
CA GLU A 162 17.53 -7.95 1.16
C GLU A 162 16.12 -7.63 1.64
N VAL A 163 15.80 -8.06 2.86
CA VAL A 163 14.50 -7.80 3.48
C VAL A 163 14.34 -6.31 3.74
N THR A 164 15.40 -5.63 4.18
CA THR A 164 15.42 -4.17 4.34
C THR A 164 15.19 -3.48 3.01
N CYS A 165 15.83 -3.93 1.92
CA CYS A 165 15.61 -3.39 0.59
C CYS A 165 14.14 -3.47 0.17
N ILE A 166 13.53 -4.65 0.27
CA ILE A 166 12.14 -4.85 -0.13
C ILE A 166 11.16 -4.04 0.73
N HIS A 167 11.42 -3.97 2.03
CA HIS A 167 10.66 -3.12 2.94
C HIS A 167 10.79 -1.65 2.54
N THR A 168 12.01 -1.14 2.37
CA THR A 168 12.28 0.26 1.99
C THR A 168 11.63 0.65 0.67
N ILE A 169 11.83 -0.12 -0.41
CA ILE A 169 11.21 0.22 -1.71
C ILE A 169 9.68 0.08 -1.68
N GLY A 170 9.16 -0.84 -0.86
CA GLY A 170 7.73 -0.97 -0.61
C GLY A 170 7.17 0.25 0.12
N HIS A 171 7.93 0.85 1.04
CA HIS A 171 7.54 2.03 1.81
C HIS A 171 7.50 3.30 0.97
N TRP A 172 8.42 3.47 0.01
CA TRP A 172 8.45 4.63 -0.87
C TRP A 172 7.18 4.83 -1.70
N ALA A 173 6.52 3.74 -2.08
CA ALA A 173 5.29 3.81 -2.87
C ALA A 173 4.07 4.12 -2.01
N SER A 174 3.11 4.82 -2.61
CA SER A 174 1.80 5.09 -2.05
C SER A 174 0.97 3.82 -1.99
N THR A 175 0.55 3.48 -0.76
CA THR A 175 -0.35 2.36 -0.50
C THR A 175 -1.70 2.62 -1.17
N LEU A 176 -2.22 3.84 -1.03
CA LEU A 176 -3.51 4.19 -1.61
C LEU A 176 -3.44 4.24 -3.14
N ALA A 177 -2.32 4.64 -3.76
CA ALA A 177 -2.18 4.64 -5.21
C ALA A 177 -2.25 3.21 -5.75
N VAL A 178 -1.51 2.30 -5.13
CA VAL A 178 -1.55 0.88 -5.48
C VAL A 178 -2.97 0.32 -5.32
N PHE A 179 -3.67 0.63 -4.23
CA PHE A 179 -5.04 0.15 -4.01
C PHE A 179 -6.05 0.78 -4.96
N HIS A 180 -5.88 2.04 -5.31
CA HIS A 180 -6.70 2.72 -6.32
C HIS A 180 -6.53 2.05 -7.69
N ILE A 181 -5.30 1.77 -8.10
CA ILE A 181 -4.98 1.04 -9.34
C ILE A 181 -5.54 -0.38 -9.31
N ALA A 182 -5.50 -1.04 -8.14
CA ALA A 182 -6.12 -2.35 -7.91
C ALA A 182 -7.66 -2.32 -7.90
N GLN A 183 -8.26 -1.13 -8.02
CA GLN A 183 -9.71 -0.93 -8.00
C GLN A 183 -10.35 -1.36 -6.67
N VAL A 184 -9.62 -1.20 -5.56
CA VAL A 184 -10.18 -1.42 -4.22
C VAL A 184 -11.29 -0.39 -4.00
N PRO A 185 -12.52 -0.84 -3.68
CA PRO A 185 -13.63 0.03 -3.34
C PRO A 185 -13.31 1.08 -2.27
N GLY A 186 -13.70 2.34 -2.51
CA GLY A 186 -13.68 3.36 -1.46
C GLY A 186 -12.37 4.11 -1.26
N ILE A 187 -11.32 3.76 -2.00
CA ILE A 187 -10.06 4.51 -1.99
C ILE A 187 -10.28 5.87 -2.65
N ARG A 188 -9.98 6.94 -1.90
CA ARG A 188 -10.16 8.33 -2.35
C ARG A 188 -9.22 8.68 -3.49
N ALA A 189 -9.56 9.74 -4.21
CA ALA A 189 -8.67 10.35 -5.18
C ALA A 189 -7.41 10.88 -4.48
N LEU A 190 -6.26 10.65 -5.13
CA LEU A 190 -4.94 11.08 -4.67
C LEU A 190 -4.47 12.27 -5.50
N SER A 191 -3.57 13.05 -4.92
CA SER A 191 -2.90 14.14 -5.62
C SER A 191 -1.40 13.87 -5.70
N GLY A 192 -0.87 13.76 -6.91
CA GLY A 192 0.53 13.43 -7.15
C GLY A 192 1.35 14.63 -7.62
N PRO A 193 2.66 14.45 -7.80
CA PRO A 193 3.49 15.34 -8.61
C PRO A 193 2.80 15.60 -9.96
N THR A 194 2.92 16.80 -10.49
CA THR A 194 2.22 17.30 -11.69
C THR A 194 2.66 16.66 -13.01
N TYR A 195 3.26 15.47 -12.98
CA TYR A 195 3.75 14.79 -14.16
C TYR A 195 2.74 13.81 -14.73
N THR A 196 2.68 13.75 -16.05
CA THR A 196 1.99 12.67 -16.76
C THR A 196 2.79 11.38 -16.61
N LYS A 197 2.24 10.37 -15.94
CA LYS A 197 2.87 9.04 -15.81
C LYS A 197 3.26 8.45 -17.18
N SER A 198 4.41 7.79 -17.25
CA SER A 198 4.89 7.10 -18.47
C SER A 198 4.66 5.58 -18.40
N ILE A 199 4.49 5.03 -17.19
CA ILE A 199 4.14 3.63 -16.95
C ILE A 199 2.69 3.55 -16.47
N ASN A 200 1.86 2.83 -17.21
CA ASN A 200 0.52 2.49 -16.80
C ASN A 200 0.50 1.08 -16.18
N ILE A 201 0.31 1.02 -14.87
CA ILE A 201 0.17 -0.24 -14.12
C ILE A 201 -1.23 -0.79 -14.33
N VAL A 202 -1.32 -2.05 -14.76
CA VAL A 202 -2.59 -2.78 -14.86
C VAL A 202 -2.44 -4.10 -14.11
N PHE A 203 -3.36 -4.37 -13.20
CA PHE A 203 -3.43 -5.65 -12.50
C PHE A 203 -4.18 -6.70 -13.32
N SER A 204 -3.66 -7.93 -13.32
CA SER A 204 -4.43 -9.08 -13.79
C SER A 204 -5.65 -9.35 -12.91
N ASN A 205 -6.63 -10.10 -13.43
CA ASN A 205 -7.84 -10.40 -12.67
C ASN A 205 -7.51 -11.20 -11.39
N ASP A 206 -6.53 -12.11 -11.43
CA ASP A 206 -6.06 -12.84 -10.24
C ASP A 206 -5.47 -11.87 -9.20
N ALA A 207 -4.62 -10.94 -9.64
CA ALA A 207 -4.05 -9.94 -8.75
C ALA A 207 -5.13 -9.07 -8.09
N LYS A 208 -6.17 -8.69 -8.83
CA LYS A 208 -7.32 -7.94 -8.28
C LYS A 208 -8.11 -8.75 -7.25
N LEU A 209 -8.29 -10.06 -7.45
CA LEU A 209 -8.99 -10.92 -6.47
C LEU A 209 -8.30 -10.92 -5.11
N ARG A 210 -6.97 -10.75 -5.08
CA ARG A 210 -6.21 -10.66 -3.83
C ARG A 210 -6.52 -9.36 -3.08
N PHE A 211 -6.64 -8.25 -3.78
CA PHE A 211 -7.09 -6.98 -3.19
C PHE A 211 -8.60 -6.93 -2.89
N ALA A 212 -9.39 -7.85 -3.44
CA ALA A 212 -10.81 -7.98 -3.11
C ALA A 212 -11.06 -8.67 -1.75
N GLY A 213 -10.02 -9.28 -1.17
CA GLY A 213 -10.03 -9.77 0.20
C GLY A 213 -10.19 -8.63 1.21
N MET A 214 -10.60 -8.98 2.43
CA MET A 214 -10.61 -7.99 3.50
C MET A 214 -9.19 -7.80 4.03
N PRO A 215 -8.82 -6.57 4.46
CA PRO A 215 -7.52 -6.33 5.04
C PRO A 215 -7.28 -7.29 6.20
N ALA A 216 -6.04 -7.70 6.39
CA ALA A 216 -5.72 -8.57 7.51
C ALA A 216 -6.08 -7.94 8.87
N GLY A 217 -6.41 -8.78 9.85
CA GLY A 217 -6.87 -8.33 11.17
C GLY A 217 -8.33 -7.84 11.20
N THR A 218 -9.01 -7.68 10.05
CA THR A 218 -10.42 -7.27 10.01
C THR A 218 -11.42 -8.43 10.09
N ALA A 219 -10.95 -9.68 10.14
CA ALA A 219 -11.82 -10.86 10.15
C ALA A 219 -12.89 -10.84 11.27
N CYS A 220 -12.52 -10.40 12.48
CA CYS A 220 -13.47 -10.24 13.58
C CYS A 220 -14.54 -9.19 13.29
N HIS A 221 -14.17 -8.07 12.66
CA HIS A 221 -15.12 -7.02 12.26
C HIS A 221 -16.11 -7.54 11.23
N SER A 222 -15.66 -8.41 10.33
CA SER A 222 -16.49 -8.96 9.26
C SER A 222 -17.43 -10.04 9.75
N ILE A 223 -16.96 -10.88 10.68
CA ILE A 223 -17.82 -11.83 11.41
C ILE A 223 -18.85 -11.05 12.23
N ALA A 224 -18.45 -9.99 12.92
CA ALA A 224 -19.37 -9.13 13.68
C ALA A 224 -20.40 -8.45 12.77
N TYR A 225 -19.97 -7.93 11.62
CA TYR A 225 -20.86 -7.31 10.64
C TYR A 225 -21.85 -8.31 10.03
N GLU A 226 -21.39 -9.46 9.52
CA GLU A 226 -22.28 -10.46 8.93
C GLU A 226 -23.20 -11.11 9.99
N GLY A 227 -22.69 -11.30 11.21
CA GLY A 227 -23.48 -11.73 12.36
C GLY A 227 -24.58 -10.74 12.69
N ALA A 228 -24.25 -9.45 12.78
CA ALA A 228 -25.21 -8.40 13.10
C ALA A 228 -26.22 -8.17 11.96
N LYS A 229 -25.79 -8.26 10.70
CA LYS A 229 -26.68 -8.24 9.52
C LYS A 229 -27.69 -9.39 9.54
N ARG A 230 -27.26 -10.61 9.87
CA ARG A 230 -28.17 -11.77 10.02
C ARG A 230 -29.09 -11.60 11.23
N LEU A 231 -28.58 -11.07 12.34
CA LEU A 231 -29.34 -10.83 13.56
C LEU A 231 -30.47 -9.82 13.35
N VAL A 232 -30.23 -8.73 12.61
CA VAL A 232 -31.26 -7.72 12.34
C VAL A 232 -32.37 -8.25 11.44
N CYS A 233 -32.09 -9.21 10.57
CA CYS A 233 -33.11 -9.89 9.77
C CYS A 233 -33.81 -11.06 10.49
N ASN A 234 -33.42 -11.38 11.73
CA ASN A 234 -33.95 -12.50 12.51
C ASN A 234 -35.01 -12.01 13.52
N MET A 235 -36.03 -12.83 13.81
CA MET A 235 -37.02 -12.55 14.86
C MET A 235 -36.38 -12.23 16.22
N LEU A 236 -35.27 -12.88 16.55
CA LEU A 236 -34.52 -12.64 17.79
C LEU A 236 -33.82 -11.28 17.82
N GLY A 237 -33.61 -10.64 16.66
CA GLY A 237 -33.05 -9.29 16.58
C GLY A 237 -33.87 -8.23 17.33
N GLN A 238 -35.18 -8.45 17.48
CA GLN A 238 -36.07 -7.57 18.26
C GLN A 238 -35.70 -7.55 19.76
N LEU A 239 -35.02 -8.58 20.26
CA LEU A 239 -34.54 -8.65 21.63
C LEU A 239 -33.20 -7.94 21.83
N CYS A 240 -32.46 -7.67 20.75
CA CYS A 240 -31.16 -7.02 20.76
C CYS A 240 -31.29 -5.51 20.53
N ARG A 241 -31.84 -4.78 21.51
CA ARG A 241 -32.17 -3.34 21.42
C ARG A 241 -31.02 -2.41 21.02
N SER A 242 -29.76 -2.82 21.24
CA SER A 242 -28.56 -2.04 20.88
C SER A 242 -28.12 -2.20 19.42
N VAL A 243 -28.75 -3.08 18.65
CA VAL A 243 -28.46 -3.31 17.23
C VAL A 243 -29.66 -2.84 16.42
N THR A 244 -29.58 -1.61 15.90
CA THR A 244 -30.66 -1.01 15.12
C THR A 244 -30.24 -0.82 13.66
N CYS A 245 -31.10 -1.22 12.73
CA CYS A 245 -30.99 -0.77 11.35
C CYS A 245 -31.46 0.68 11.28
N GLN A 246 -30.52 1.63 11.13
CA GLN A 246 -30.91 2.99 10.80
C GLN A 246 -31.02 3.11 9.27
N PRO A 247 -32.10 3.71 8.74
CA PRO A 247 -32.10 4.14 7.36
C PRO A 247 -30.97 5.17 7.20
N CYS A 248 -30.03 4.91 6.30
CA CYS A 248 -28.98 5.89 6.00
C CYS A 248 -29.64 7.09 5.32
N GLN A 249 -29.71 8.22 6.02
CA GLN A 249 -30.02 9.49 5.39
C GLN A 249 -28.82 9.92 4.55
N GLU A 250 -28.80 9.55 3.28
CA GLU A 250 -27.95 10.22 2.30
C GLU A 250 -28.54 11.62 2.07
N SER A 251 -27.77 12.66 2.38
CA SER A 251 -28.05 14.02 1.94
C SER A 251 -28.07 14.05 0.41
N GLY A 252 -29.26 13.97 -0.19
CA GLY A 252 -29.51 14.50 -1.53
C GLY A 252 -29.87 13.54 -2.67
N SER A 253 -30.10 12.23 -2.48
CA SER A 253 -30.67 11.43 -3.58
C SER A 253 -31.64 10.33 -3.09
N ARG A 254 -32.81 10.26 -3.73
CA ARG A 254 -33.91 9.34 -3.40
C ARG A 254 -33.53 7.88 -3.72
N SER A 255 -32.86 7.22 -2.79
CA SER A 255 -32.76 5.76 -2.74
C SER A 255 -32.74 5.32 -1.29
N TRP A 256 -33.83 4.73 -0.80
CA TRP A 256 -33.89 4.13 0.54
C TRP A 256 -32.83 3.02 0.65
N ARG A 257 -31.91 3.15 1.60
CA ARG A 257 -30.90 2.12 1.92
C ARG A 257 -30.82 1.92 3.44
N THR A 258 -30.74 0.66 3.84
CA THR A 258 -30.52 0.21 5.21
C THR A 258 -29.03 0.17 5.51
N GLY A 259 -28.57 0.96 6.48
CA GLY A 259 -27.25 0.82 7.10
C GLY A 259 -27.38 0.15 8.47
N LEU A 260 -26.32 -0.50 8.92
CA LEU A 260 -26.28 -1.12 10.24
C LEU A 260 -25.54 -0.18 11.21
N LEU A 261 -26.23 0.31 12.24
CA LEU A 261 -25.65 1.11 13.31
C LEU A 261 -25.57 0.24 14.57
N ILE A 262 -24.37 0.07 15.10
CA ILE A 262 -24.16 -0.62 16.38
C ILE A 262 -23.76 0.45 17.40
N THR A 263 -24.71 0.86 18.24
CA THR A 263 -24.43 1.80 19.33
C THR A 263 -23.98 0.99 20.55
N SER A 264 -22.67 0.96 20.82
CA SER A 264 -22.20 0.61 22.16
C SER A 264 -22.28 1.88 23.03
N GLY A 265 -22.64 1.77 24.31
CA GLY A 265 -22.71 2.90 25.25
C GLY A 265 -21.35 3.55 25.60
N SER A 266 -20.36 3.43 24.72
CA SER A 266 -19.03 4.03 24.78
C SER A 266 -18.85 4.96 23.58
N PRO A 267 -17.98 5.98 23.64
CA PRO A 267 -17.90 7.07 22.64
C PRO A 267 -17.42 6.67 21.23
N LEU A 268 -17.30 5.36 20.93
CA LEU A 268 -16.97 4.82 19.62
C LEU A 268 -18.27 4.37 18.92
N CYS A 269 -19.02 5.32 18.38
CA CYS A 269 -20.20 5.05 17.56
C CYS A 269 -19.78 4.99 16.09
N GLY A 270 -19.96 3.85 15.42
CA GLY A 270 -19.61 3.64 14.01
C GLY A 270 -20.78 3.12 13.19
N THR A 271 -20.97 3.68 12.00
CA THR A 271 -21.96 3.24 11.00
C THR A 271 -21.28 2.30 10.00
N LEU A 272 -21.78 1.08 9.83
CA LEU A 272 -21.31 0.11 8.84
C LEU A 272 -22.33 -0.01 7.71
N ASN A 273 -21.95 0.35 6.48
CA ASN A 273 -22.81 0.28 5.30
C ASN A 273 -22.03 -0.28 4.11
N GLN A 274 -22.50 -1.40 3.52
CA GLN A 274 -21.99 -1.92 2.25
C GLN A 274 -23.07 -1.82 1.16
N ARG A 275 -22.80 -1.09 0.08
CA ARG A 275 -23.31 -1.44 -1.26
C ARG A 275 -22.13 -1.81 -2.16
N LYS A 276 -22.29 -2.91 -2.91
CA LYS A 276 -21.57 -3.29 -4.14
C LYS A 276 -20.29 -2.46 -4.40
N GLY A 277 -19.19 -2.80 -3.73
CA GLY A 277 -17.88 -2.23 -4.03
C GLY A 277 -17.79 -0.68 -4.10
N ARG A 278 -18.60 0.06 -3.33
CA ARG A 278 -18.40 1.51 -3.10
C ARG A 278 -18.62 1.85 -1.63
N LEU A 279 -17.55 2.26 -0.93
CA LEU A 279 -17.68 3.11 0.26
C LEU A 279 -18.01 4.54 -0.21
N LEU A 280 -19.20 5.02 0.13
CA LEU A 280 -19.50 6.45 0.10
C LEU A 280 -19.74 6.88 1.54
N HIS A 281 -18.93 7.85 1.97
CA HIS A 281 -19.02 8.59 3.23
C HIS A 281 -19.28 7.75 4.49
N SER A 282 -18.29 6.93 4.83
CA SER A 282 -17.87 6.86 6.22
C SER A 282 -16.65 7.76 6.37
N THR A 283 -16.80 8.90 7.07
CA THR A 283 -15.66 9.56 7.71
C THR A 283 -15.21 8.67 8.87
N PHE A 284 -14.58 7.55 8.55
CA PHE A 284 -13.52 7.06 9.42
C PHE A 284 -12.33 7.97 9.13
N ASN A 285 -12.02 8.86 10.08
CA ASN A 285 -10.70 9.43 10.15
C ASN A 285 -9.75 8.27 10.46
N TYR A 286 -9.29 7.58 9.41
CA TYR A 286 -8.03 6.87 9.50
C TYR A 286 -6.97 7.95 9.56
N GLU A 287 -6.63 8.39 10.77
CA GLU A 287 -5.26 8.80 11.00
C GLU A 287 -4.45 7.51 10.94
N PHE A 288 -3.88 7.23 9.76
CA PHE A 288 -2.67 6.43 9.71
C PHE A 288 -1.64 7.26 10.47
N ILE A 289 -1.36 6.85 11.71
CA ILE A 289 -0.20 7.32 12.46
C ILE A 289 1.01 6.60 11.90
#